data_AF-A0A953VY67-F1
#
_entry.id   AF-A0A953VY67-F1
#
_cell.length_a   1.000
_cell.length_b   1.000
_cell.length_c   1.000
_cell.angle_alpha   90.00
_cell.angle_beta   90.00
_cell.angle_gamma   90.00
#
_symmetry.space_group_name_H-M   'P 1'
#
loop_
_entity.id
_entity.type
_entity.pdbx_description
1 polymer ?
#
loop_
_entity_poly.entity_id
_entity_poly.type
_entity_poly.pdbx_seq_one_letter_code
_entity_poly.pdbx_strand_id
1 'polypeptide(L)'
;MGSGTLPRTIWTVWHDWDAAPELAQRSLESWRSQNPGWDLRNLCDADLPDLLGPETAERILDGNLSRQHASDLLRNELLFRFGGVWADATTLCAQPLDDWLPQSMGAGYFAFHRPDEYRPMASWFQASVPAGEMISRLHSAFLAYWQDRAETDNYFWPHRIFALLRDHDPVFARLWDQVPDITAMHPFHFGPQAERLVKAPVPQDLAMRCAPPAPVYKLTHKLRETPKPGSLYDVLVQTCRKPAGPRSRRMVLHIGLPKAASTTIQSWADQNRDVLAERGIVYPPVDPRLQHPKHQELVLAILKPPRDVLDRVLYPHGGDTLFLSAEGLSVHLADADAAALAHLRDRLSAYDITLFINRRAPDSWLRSFHQQLTVNPPMPDFPYGTTMTIDEVRALPSVQLMMNPAELAERAMAAYGARDVVFGDLETDWAETLTALLGVPDLAPDLYRSARKNKGLSSDATELLRQMNGVSMSRPSRNLMLALLRQCDSDMKPQTAANPVSAARQEELSNALKSLRPATRRQSDLVVRCALRLDQFAESSR
;
A
#
# COMPACT_ATOMS: atom_id res chain seq x y z
N MET A 1 -16.89 -10.02 45.39
CA MET A 1 -16.66 -9.28 44.13
C MET A 1 -15.64 -10.08 43.34
N GLY A 2 -16.06 -10.78 42.28
CA GLY A 2 -15.15 -11.62 41.51
C GLY A 2 -14.21 -10.74 40.69
N SER A 3 -12.92 -10.72 41.04
CA SER A 3 -11.85 -10.24 40.19
C SER A 3 -11.65 -11.24 39.04
N GLY A 4 -12.60 -11.30 38.11
CA GLY A 4 -12.48 -12.14 36.92
C GLY A 4 -11.43 -11.57 35.97
N THR A 5 -10.52 -12.39 35.48
CA THR A 5 -9.65 -12.05 34.35
C THR A 5 -10.46 -12.13 33.06
N LEU A 6 -10.27 -11.18 32.13
CA LEU A 6 -10.91 -11.20 30.81
C LEU A 6 -10.52 -12.49 30.05
N PRO A 7 -11.48 -13.36 29.69
CA PRO A 7 -11.21 -14.55 28.90
C PRO A 7 -10.69 -14.20 27.51
N ARG A 8 -9.68 -14.94 27.03
CA ARG A 8 -9.06 -14.73 25.71
C ARG A 8 -9.86 -15.39 24.58
N THR A 9 -11.15 -15.08 24.51
CA THR A 9 -12.04 -15.58 23.46
C THR A 9 -12.66 -14.40 22.72
N ILE A 10 -12.66 -14.48 21.38
CA ILE A 10 -13.29 -13.51 20.49
C ILE A 10 -14.48 -14.20 19.82
N TRP A 11 -15.67 -13.69 20.04
CA TRP A 11 -16.92 -14.16 19.47
C TRP A 11 -17.28 -13.30 18.26
N THR A 12 -17.55 -13.95 17.13
CA THR A 12 -18.15 -13.32 15.94
C THR A 12 -19.17 -14.29 15.36
N VAL A 13 -20.28 -13.79 14.84
CA VAL A 13 -21.35 -14.63 14.28
C VAL A 13 -21.67 -14.23 12.85
N TRP A 14 -21.90 -15.24 12.02
CA TRP A 14 -22.52 -15.09 10.72
C TRP A 14 -23.32 -16.35 10.40
N HIS A 15 -24.49 -16.22 9.76
CA HIS A 15 -25.39 -17.36 9.55
C HIS A 15 -24.77 -18.49 8.74
N ASP A 16 -23.99 -18.14 7.71
CA ASP A 16 -23.25 -19.06 6.86
C ASP A 16 -21.96 -18.39 6.39
N TRP A 17 -20.83 -18.77 6.99
CA TRP A 17 -19.53 -18.20 6.69
C TRP A 17 -19.06 -18.48 5.26
N ASP A 18 -19.51 -19.57 4.65
CA ASP A 18 -19.16 -19.91 3.26
C ASP A 18 -19.85 -18.94 2.27
N ALA A 19 -21.06 -18.48 2.60
CA ALA A 19 -21.80 -17.48 1.84
C ALA A 19 -21.58 -16.04 2.32
N ALA A 20 -20.67 -15.81 3.28
CA ALA A 20 -20.44 -14.48 3.84
C ALA A 20 -19.86 -13.50 2.80
N PRO A 21 -20.27 -12.22 2.81
CA PRO A 21 -19.66 -11.19 1.97
C PRO A 21 -18.15 -11.13 2.20
N GLU A 22 -17.38 -10.79 1.16
CA GLU A 22 -15.91 -10.72 1.26
C GLU A 22 -15.44 -9.86 2.45
N LEU A 23 -16.11 -8.73 2.70
CA LEU A 23 -15.80 -7.88 3.85
C LEU A 23 -15.85 -8.64 5.19
N ALA A 24 -16.84 -9.52 5.37
CA ALA A 24 -17.00 -10.27 6.60
C ALA A 24 -15.91 -11.33 6.75
N GLN A 25 -15.58 -12.02 5.66
CA GLN A 25 -14.47 -12.98 5.62
C GLN A 25 -13.12 -12.29 5.93
N ARG A 26 -12.90 -11.09 5.38
CA ARG A 26 -11.70 -10.28 5.63
C ARG A 26 -11.64 -9.71 7.04
N SER A 27 -12.77 -9.29 7.57
CA SER A 27 -12.92 -8.88 8.97
C SER A 27 -12.51 -10.03 9.89
N LEU A 28 -13.00 -11.25 9.64
CA LEU A 28 -12.61 -12.45 10.37
C LEU A 28 -11.10 -12.73 10.28
N GLU A 29 -10.50 -12.63 9.10
CA GLU A 29 -9.05 -12.78 8.89
C GLU A 29 -8.23 -11.73 9.67
N SER A 30 -8.71 -10.48 9.74
CA SER A 30 -8.04 -9.41 10.49
C SER A 30 -8.01 -9.71 12.00
N TRP A 31 -9.13 -10.19 12.57
CA TRP A 31 -9.18 -10.59 13.98
C TRP A 31 -8.22 -11.74 14.26
N ARG A 32 -8.19 -12.77 13.40
CA ARG A 32 -7.32 -13.93 13.54
C ARG A 32 -5.84 -13.57 13.47
N SER A 33 -5.48 -12.68 12.55
CA SER A 33 -4.08 -12.30 12.31
C SER A 33 -3.51 -11.37 13.37
N GLN A 34 -4.30 -10.40 13.84
CA GLN A 34 -3.88 -9.44 14.86
C GLN A 34 -3.87 -10.02 16.27
N ASN A 35 -4.58 -11.13 16.50
CA ASN A 35 -4.75 -11.72 17.83
C ASN A 35 -4.38 -13.21 17.86
N PRO A 36 -3.15 -13.60 17.50
CA PRO A 36 -2.75 -15.01 17.43
C PRO A 36 -2.79 -15.72 18.79
N GLY A 37 -2.77 -14.97 19.90
CA GLY A 37 -2.92 -15.49 21.26
C GLY A 37 -4.36 -15.60 21.77
N TRP A 38 -5.36 -15.30 20.94
CA TRP A 38 -6.77 -15.32 21.30
C TRP A 38 -7.51 -16.44 20.54
N ASP A 39 -8.48 -17.06 21.21
CA ASP A 39 -9.36 -18.08 20.63
C ASP A 39 -10.51 -17.41 19.87
N LEU A 40 -10.41 -17.35 18.54
CA LEU A 40 -11.43 -16.76 17.67
C LEU A 40 -12.50 -17.79 17.31
N ARG A 41 -13.71 -17.60 17.84
CA ARG A 41 -14.90 -18.43 17.64
C ARG A 41 -15.85 -17.75 16.65
N ASN A 42 -15.79 -18.20 15.39
CA ASN A 42 -16.68 -17.75 14.32
C ASN A 42 -17.91 -18.65 14.21
N LEU A 43 -18.97 -18.31 14.93
CA LEU A 43 -20.17 -19.12 15.08
C LEU A 43 -21.13 -18.95 13.89
N CYS A 44 -21.91 -20.00 13.64
CA CYS A 44 -23.13 -20.00 12.83
C CYS A 44 -24.34 -20.50 13.64
N ASP A 45 -25.53 -20.49 13.04
CA ASP A 45 -26.77 -20.89 13.72
C ASP A 45 -26.70 -22.34 14.26
N ALA A 46 -26.00 -23.23 13.54
CA ALA A 46 -25.87 -24.65 13.89
C ALA A 46 -25.00 -24.90 15.13
N ASP A 47 -24.12 -23.96 15.49
CA ASP A 47 -23.23 -24.10 16.66
C ASP A 47 -23.94 -23.81 17.99
N LEU A 48 -25.07 -23.09 17.95
CA LEU A 48 -25.69 -22.55 19.15
C LEU A 48 -26.30 -23.61 20.08
N PRO A 49 -27.01 -24.65 19.60
CA PRO A 49 -27.58 -25.68 20.47
C PRO A 49 -26.53 -26.40 21.33
N ASP A 50 -25.38 -26.74 20.74
CA ASP A 50 -24.29 -27.42 21.45
C ASP A 50 -23.56 -26.48 22.43
N LEU A 51 -23.42 -25.20 22.07
CA LEU A 51 -22.73 -24.21 22.89
C LEU A 51 -23.57 -23.67 24.06
N LEU A 52 -24.86 -23.42 23.83
CA LEU A 52 -25.75 -22.73 24.78
C LEU A 52 -26.83 -23.64 25.38
N GLY A 53 -27.00 -24.84 24.85
CA GLY A 53 -28.13 -25.71 25.14
C GLY A 53 -29.35 -25.41 24.26
N PRO A 54 -30.18 -26.42 23.95
CA PRO A 54 -31.26 -26.31 22.97
C PRO A 54 -32.28 -25.23 23.32
N GLU A 55 -32.70 -25.13 24.58
CA GLU A 55 -33.69 -24.13 25.03
C GLU A 55 -33.21 -22.68 24.82
N THR A 56 -31.94 -22.41 25.12
CA THR A 56 -31.37 -21.07 24.93
C THR A 56 -31.19 -20.77 23.44
N ALA A 57 -30.74 -21.75 22.65
CA ALA A 57 -30.57 -21.61 21.22
C ALA A 57 -31.91 -21.35 20.51
N GLU A 58 -32.97 -22.10 20.85
CA GLU A 58 -34.33 -21.90 20.31
C GLU A 58 -34.85 -20.49 20.60
N ARG A 59 -34.64 -19.97 21.81
CA ARG A 59 -35.04 -18.60 22.16
C ARG A 59 -34.30 -17.54 21.35
N ILE A 60 -33.00 -17.73 21.11
CA ILE A 60 -32.18 -16.78 20.35
C ILE A 60 -32.47 -16.86 18.85
N LEU A 61 -32.71 -18.07 18.35
CA LEU A 61 -32.99 -18.37 16.93
C LEU A 61 -34.49 -18.35 16.59
N ASP A 62 -35.32 -17.79 17.47
CA ASP A 62 -36.76 -17.67 17.23
C ASP A 62 -37.01 -16.98 15.88
N GLY A 63 -37.77 -17.64 15.00
CA GLY A 63 -38.08 -17.14 13.66
C GLY A 63 -38.87 -15.83 13.64
N ASN A 64 -39.45 -15.42 14.77
CA ASN A 64 -40.09 -14.10 14.93
C ASN A 64 -39.06 -12.97 15.12
N LEU A 65 -37.83 -13.29 15.52
CA LEU A 65 -36.77 -12.31 15.69
C LEU A 65 -36.09 -12.01 14.34
N SER A 66 -35.85 -10.72 14.09
CA SER A 66 -34.91 -10.35 13.03
C SER A 66 -33.53 -10.91 13.34
N ARG A 67 -32.75 -11.21 12.31
CA ARG A 67 -31.36 -11.67 12.46
C ARG A 67 -30.50 -10.72 13.29
N GLN A 68 -30.78 -9.41 13.21
CA GLN A 68 -30.08 -8.42 14.02
C GLN A 68 -30.42 -8.55 15.50
N HIS A 69 -31.69 -8.75 15.85
CA HIS A 69 -32.11 -8.93 17.25
C HIS A 69 -31.60 -10.25 17.83
N ALA A 70 -31.62 -11.33 17.04
CA ALA A 70 -31.00 -12.60 17.44
C ALA A 70 -29.51 -12.42 17.76
N SER A 71 -28.78 -11.64 16.94
CA SER A 71 -27.37 -11.30 17.18
C SER A 71 -27.18 -10.44 18.44
N ASP A 72 -28.09 -9.49 18.71
CA ASP A 72 -28.07 -8.69 19.94
C ASP A 72 -28.25 -9.54 21.21
N LEU A 73 -29.15 -10.52 21.17
CA LEU A 73 -29.35 -11.46 22.27
C LEU A 73 -28.16 -12.40 22.44
N LEU A 74 -27.67 -12.97 21.34
CA LEU A 74 -26.55 -13.90 21.34
C LEU A 74 -25.30 -13.27 21.95
N ARG A 75 -24.94 -12.04 21.56
CA ARG A 75 -23.74 -11.40 22.10
C ARG A 75 -23.81 -11.23 23.61
N ASN A 76 -24.98 -10.83 24.10
CA ASN A 76 -25.19 -10.58 25.51
C ASN A 76 -25.16 -11.90 26.31
N GLU A 77 -25.77 -12.97 25.79
CA GLU A 77 -25.72 -14.31 26.38
C GLU A 77 -24.28 -14.86 26.44
N LEU A 78 -23.52 -14.75 25.35
CA LEU A 78 -22.13 -15.22 25.29
C LEU A 78 -21.23 -14.45 26.27
N LEU A 79 -21.32 -13.12 26.29
CA LEU A 79 -20.52 -12.29 27.20
C LEU A 79 -20.91 -12.51 28.65
N PHE A 80 -22.19 -12.75 28.95
CA PHE A 80 -22.63 -13.08 30.29
C PHE A 80 -22.07 -14.43 30.77
N ARG A 81 -22.24 -15.50 29.97
CA ARG A 81 -21.83 -16.87 30.35
C ARG A 81 -20.33 -17.07 30.33
N PHE A 82 -19.68 -16.62 29.27
CA PHE A 82 -18.29 -16.98 28.96
C PHE A 82 -17.34 -15.79 29.01
N GLY A 83 -17.86 -14.56 29.01
CA GLY A 83 -17.03 -13.36 28.87
C GLY A 83 -16.29 -13.32 27.54
N GLY A 84 -15.18 -12.58 27.53
CA GLY A 84 -14.35 -12.38 26.35
C GLY A 84 -14.78 -11.15 25.57
N VAL A 85 -14.59 -11.19 24.26
CA VAL A 85 -14.82 -10.07 23.34
C VAL A 85 -15.87 -10.48 22.32
N TRP A 86 -16.91 -9.67 22.14
CA TRP A 86 -17.77 -9.71 20.97
C TRP A 86 -17.28 -8.71 19.93
N ALA A 87 -17.19 -9.16 18.69
CA ALA A 87 -16.94 -8.32 17.53
C ALA A 87 -17.93 -8.70 16.41
N ASP A 88 -18.71 -7.73 15.94
CA ASP A 88 -19.59 -7.95 14.79
C ASP A 88 -18.77 -8.44 13.58
N ALA A 89 -19.34 -9.33 12.76
CA ALA A 89 -18.66 -9.91 11.59
C ALA A 89 -18.19 -8.88 10.53
N THR A 90 -18.59 -7.62 10.63
CA THR A 90 -18.19 -6.52 9.73
C THR A 90 -17.28 -5.51 10.42
N THR A 91 -16.60 -5.93 11.49
CA THR A 91 -15.60 -5.11 12.19
C THR A 91 -14.20 -5.56 11.82
N LEU A 92 -13.37 -4.62 11.37
CA LEU A 92 -11.98 -4.86 11.02
C LEU A 92 -11.09 -4.56 12.23
N CYS A 93 -10.23 -5.50 12.59
CA CYS A 93 -9.26 -5.36 13.68
C CYS A 93 -8.05 -4.54 13.20
N ALA A 94 -7.97 -3.27 13.60
CA ALA A 94 -6.91 -2.37 13.17
C ALA A 94 -5.70 -2.39 14.10
N GLN A 95 -5.89 -2.79 15.36
CA GLN A 95 -4.84 -2.98 16.37
C GLN A 95 -5.08 -4.26 17.19
N PRO A 96 -4.03 -5.02 17.54
CA PRO A 96 -4.13 -6.16 18.46
C PRO A 96 -4.83 -5.81 19.77
N LEU A 97 -5.71 -6.67 20.27
CA LEU A 97 -6.45 -6.46 21.52
C LEU A 97 -5.51 -6.23 22.70
N ASP A 98 -4.40 -6.96 22.76
CA ASP A 98 -3.44 -6.86 23.86
C ASP A 98 -2.78 -5.47 23.97
N ASP A 99 -2.78 -4.68 22.89
CA ASP A 99 -2.14 -3.36 22.85
C ASP A 99 -3.01 -2.26 23.44
N TRP A 100 -4.34 -2.41 23.42
CA TRP A 100 -5.28 -1.32 23.75
C TRP A 100 -6.43 -1.71 24.69
N LEU A 101 -6.90 -2.96 24.65
CA LEU A 101 -8.11 -3.36 25.40
C LEU A 101 -7.88 -3.44 26.91
N PRO A 102 -6.77 -3.99 27.44
CA PRO A 102 -6.57 -4.12 28.89
C PRO A 102 -6.67 -2.80 29.67
N GLN A 103 -6.11 -1.73 29.13
CA GLN A 103 -6.19 -0.37 29.70
C GLN A 103 -7.53 0.33 29.45
N SER A 104 -8.33 -0.19 28.52
CA SER A 104 -9.64 0.33 28.17
C SER A 104 -10.77 -0.36 28.95
N MET A 105 -10.50 -1.45 29.66
CA MET A 105 -11.50 -2.13 30.48
C MET A 105 -11.78 -1.33 31.76
N GLY A 106 -13.05 -1.04 32.02
CA GLY A 106 -13.52 -0.40 33.25
C GLY A 106 -14.51 -1.30 33.97
N ALA A 107 -14.33 -1.52 35.27
CA ALA A 107 -15.21 -2.36 36.08
C ALA A 107 -15.49 -3.77 35.48
N GLY A 108 -14.52 -4.35 34.76
CA GLY A 108 -14.66 -5.65 34.11
C GLY A 108 -15.46 -5.64 32.80
N TYR A 109 -15.70 -4.46 32.21
CA TYR A 109 -16.47 -4.29 30.99
C TYR A 109 -15.84 -3.25 30.05
N PHE A 110 -16.13 -3.35 28.75
CA PHE A 110 -15.83 -2.33 27.76
C PHE A 110 -16.86 -2.34 26.63
N ALA A 111 -17.19 -1.14 26.13
CA ALA A 111 -17.82 -0.91 24.84
C ALA A 111 -17.41 0.49 24.36
N PHE A 112 -17.33 0.72 23.04
CA PHE A 112 -17.08 2.07 22.55
C PHE A 112 -18.24 3.00 22.90
N HIS A 113 -17.94 4.26 23.17
CA HIS A 113 -18.92 5.28 23.52
C HIS A 113 -19.49 5.95 22.28
N ARG A 114 -20.76 6.38 22.35
CA ARG A 114 -21.35 7.34 21.39
C ARG A 114 -21.14 6.95 19.93
N PRO A 115 -21.73 5.85 19.43
CA PRO A 115 -21.72 5.53 18.00
C PRO A 115 -22.50 6.56 17.16
N ASP A 116 -23.34 7.37 17.81
CA ASP A 116 -23.87 8.64 17.32
C ASP A 116 -24.15 9.58 18.51
N GLU A 117 -24.82 10.70 18.25
CA GLU A 117 -25.18 11.71 19.24
C GLU A 117 -26.12 11.21 20.35
N TYR A 118 -26.93 10.16 20.10
CA TYR A 118 -28.04 9.78 20.98
C TYR A 118 -27.84 8.45 21.71
N ARG A 119 -26.96 7.59 21.22
CA ARG A 119 -26.72 6.25 21.79
C ARG A 119 -25.53 6.26 22.75
N PRO A 120 -25.66 5.67 23.96
CA PRO A 120 -24.58 5.73 24.96
C PRO A 120 -23.37 4.89 24.57
N MET A 121 -23.58 3.76 23.90
CA MET A 121 -22.55 2.77 23.62
C MET A 121 -22.75 2.13 22.24
N ALA A 122 -21.66 1.61 21.68
CA ALA A 122 -21.63 0.82 20.47
C ALA A 122 -21.81 -0.66 20.82
N SER A 123 -22.88 -1.26 20.31
CA SER A 123 -23.18 -2.66 20.57
C SER A 123 -22.41 -3.62 19.67
N TRP A 124 -21.79 -3.11 18.60
CA TRP A 124 -21.05 -3.88 17.60
C TRP A 124 -19.67 -4.37 18.07
N PHE A 125 -19.18 -3.87 19.21
CA PHE A 125 -17.97 -4.38 19.88
C PHE A 125 -18.12 -4.20 21.39
N GLN A 126 -17.95 -5.29 22.13
CA GLN A 126 -18.07 -5.30 23.59
C GLN A 126 -17.06 -6.28 24.18
N ALA A 127 -16.56 -6.01 25.37
CA ALA A 127 -15.77 -6.97 26.13
C ALA A 127 -16.28 -7.06 27.56
N SER A 128 -16.27 -8.25 28.15
CA SER A 128 -16.71 -8.45 29.53
C SER A 128 -16.00 -9.61 30.19
N VAL A 129 -15.78 -9.49 31.49
CA VAL A 129 -15.55 -10.66 32.34
C VAL A 129 -16.87 -11.46 32.47
N PRO A 130 -16.82 -12.79 32.54
CA PRO A 130 -18.02 -13.61 32.70
C PRO A 130 -18.72 -13.29 34.02
N ALA A 131 -20.05 -13.24 34.00
CA ALA A 131 -20.90 -12.87 35.14
C ALA A 131 -20.45 -11.58 35.87
N GLY A 132 -19.81 -10.64 35.15
CA GLY A 132 -19.51 -9.31 35.68
C GLY A 132 -20.79 -8.54 36.02
N GLU A 133 -20.72 -7.62 36.99
CA GLU A 133 -21.90 -6.91 37.49
C GLU A 133 -22.62 -6.14 36.37
N MET A 134 -21.86 -5.48 35.49
CA MET A 134 -22.42 -4.71 34.38
C MET A 134 -23.11 -5.60 33.33
N ILE A 135 -22.46 -6.69 32.90
CA ILE A 135 -23.05 -7.61 31.91
C ILE A 135 -24.23 -8.39 32.50
N SER A 136 -24.22 -8.72 33.79
CA SER A 136 -25.32 -9.42 34.47
C SER A 136 -26.59 -8.57 34.53
N ARG A 137 -26.46 -7.27 34.82
CA ARG A 137 -27.57 -6.33 34.79
C ARG A 137 -28.12 -6.13 33.38
N LEU A 138 -27.23 -5.98 32.40
CA LEU A 138 -27.63 -5.86 31.00
C LEU A 138 -28.35 -7.12 30.50
N HIS A 139 -27.85 -8.30 30.87
CA HIS A 139 -28.45 -9.59 30.55
C HIS A 139 -29.82 -9.78 31.17
N SER A 140 -29.95 -9.49 32.45
CA SER A 140 -31.25 -9.53 33.14
C SER A 140 -32.27 -8.59 32.48
N ALA A 141 -31.84 -7.39 32.10
CA ALA A 141 -32.70 -6.42 31.41
C ALA A 141 -33.08 -6.86 29.98
N PHE A 142 -32.18 -7.54 29.26
CA PHE A 142 -32.48 -8.10 27.93
C PHE A 142 -33.52 -9.21 28.04
N LEU A 143 -33.38 -10.12 29.02
CA LEU A 143 -34.37 -11.16 29.26
C LEU A 143 -35.73 -10.59 29.65
N ALA A 144 -35.76 -9.61 30.56
CA ALA A 144 -36.99 -8.94 30.97
C ALA A 144 -37.65 -8.19 29.81
N TYR A 145 -36.87 -7.61 28.89
CA TYR A 145 -37.41 -6.96 27.70
C TYR A 145 -38.15 -7.95 26.79
N TRP A 146 -37.62 -9.15 26.58
CA TRP A 146 -38.18 -10.14 25.66
C TRP A 146 -39.19 -11.11 26.28
N GLN A 147 -39.31 -11.19 27.61
CA GLN A 147 -40.11 -12.19 28.32
C GLN A 147 -41.57 -12.30 27.83
N ASP A 148 -42.22 -11.16 27.55
CA ASP A 148 -43.61 -11.10 27.07
C ASP A 148 -43.74 -10.36 25.72
N ARG A 149 -42.68 -10.36 24.90
CA ARG A 149 -42.65 -9.64 23.62
C ARG A 149 -42.38 -10.57 22.45
N ALA A 150 -43.24 -10.48 21.43
CA ALA A 150 -43.00 -11.08 20.12
C ALA A 150 -42.27 -10.14 19.15
N GLU A 151 -42.32 -8.84 19.39
CA GLU A 151 -41.75 -7.81 18.51
C GLU A 151 -40.97 -6.76 19.30
N THR A 152 -40.04 -6.08 18.63
CA THR A 152 -39.34 -4.93 19.20
C THR A 152 -40.17 -3.65 19.05
N ASP A 153 -40.06 -2.73 20.02
CA ASP A 153 -40.61 -1.37 19.87
C ASP A 153 -39.67 -0.42 19.10
N ASN A 154 -38.40 -0.82 18.94
CA ASN A 154 -37.36 0.00 18.31
C ASN A 154 -36.23 -0.87 17.76
N TYR A 155 -35.71 -0.52 16.59
CA TYR A 155 -34.56 -1.21 15.99
C TYR A 155 -33.31 -1.18 16.89
N PHE A 156 -33.10 -0.09 17.64
CA PHE A 156 -31.99 0.11 18.57
C PHE A 156 -32.36 -0.21 20.03
N TRP A 157 -33.27 -1.15 20.27
CA TRP A 157 -33.68 -1.58 21.62
C TRP A 157 -32.52 -1.86 22.59
N PRO A 158 -31.36 -2.45 22.19
CA PRO A 158 -30.27 -2.71 23.13
C PRO A 158 -29.68 -1.41 23.69
N HIS A 159 -29.59 -0.38 22.84
CA HIS A 159 -29.08 0.93 23.24
C HIS A 159 -30.06 1.66 24.16
N ARG A 160 -31.38 1.49 23.94
CA ARG A 160 -32.41 2.04 24.83
C ARG A 160 -32.37 1.38 26.20
N ILE A 161 -32.23 0.06 26.26
CA ILE A 161 -32.08 -0.66 27.54
C ILE A 161 -30.81 -0.21 28.26
N PHE A 162 -29.70 -0.07 27.56
CA PHE A 162 -28.47 0.45 28.14
C PHE A 162 -28.66 1.88 28.70
N ALA A 163 -29.33 2.77 27.95
CA ALA A 163 -29.62 4.13 28.41
C ALA A 163 -30.52 4.12 29.64
N LEU A 164 -31.58 3.29 29.67
CA LEU A 164 -32.47 3.15 30.83
C LEU A 164 -31.72 2.65 32.06
N LEU A 165 -30.82 1.67 31.92
CA LEU A 165 -29.98 1.22 33.03
C LEU A 165 -29.03 2.33 33.50
N ARG A 166 -28.38 3.04 32.57
CA ARG A 166 -27.52 4.18 32.94
C ARG A 166 -28.30 5.28 33.69
N ASP A 167 -29.53 5.56 33.26
CA ASP A 167 -30.31 6.68 33.80
C ASP A 167 -31.06 6.32 35.10
N HIS A 168 -31.37 5.05 35.33
CA HIS A 168 -32.23 4.59 36.43
C HIS A 168 -31.61 3.56 37.38
N ASP A 169 -30.46 2.97 37.05
CA ASP A 169 -29.72 2.06 37.92
C ASP A 169 -28.40 2.72 38.39
N PRO A 170 -28.35 3.24 39.63
CA PRO A 170 -27.18 3.93 40.14
C PRO A 170 -25.92 3.06 40.21
N VAL A 171 -26.06 1.74 40.30
CA VAL A 171 -24.91 0.83 40.27
C VAL A 171 -24.39 0.75 38.84
N PHE A 172 -25.27 0.52 37.87
CA PHE A 172 -24.89 0.45 36.46
C PHE A 172 -24.24 1.76 35.99
N ALA A 173 -24.80 2.91 36.35
CA ALA A 173 -24.24 4.23 36.05
C ALA A 173 -22.79 4.36 36.56
N ARG A 174 -22.54 4.04 37.83
CA ARG A 174 -21.19 4.10 38.43
C ARG A 174 -20.20 3.13 37.82
N LEU A 175 -20.65 1.97 37.31
CA LEU A 175 -19.77 1.03 36.61
C LEU A 175 -19.42 1.55 35.22
N TRP A 176 -20.40 2.12 34.50
CA TRP A 176 -20.16 2.72 33.19
C TRP A 176 -19.23 3.94 33.26
N ASP A 177 -19.35 4.77 34.30
CA ASP A 177 -18.46 5.93 34.52
C ASP A 177 -16.98 5.53 34.71
N GLN A 178 -16.69 4.26 35.00
CA GLN A 178 -15.33 3.73 35.10
C GLN A 178 -14.77 3.22 33.76
N VAL A 179 -15.60 3.11 32.73
CA VAL A 179 -15.17 2.70 31.39
C VAL A 179 -14.58 3.92 30.67
N PRO A 180 -13.30 3.87 30.23
CA PRO A 180 -12.68 4.92 29.44
C PRO A 180 -13.52 5.31 28.21
N ASP A 181 -13.75 6.61 28.03
CA ASP A 181 -14.52 7.17 26.91
C ASP A 181 -13.73 7.12 25.60
N ILE A 182 -13.73 5.95 24.96
CA ILE A 182 -13.23 5.76 23.60
C ILE A 182 -14.42 5.82 22.65
N THR A 183 -14.47 6.88 21.83
CA THR A 183 -15.60 7.08 20.91
C THR A 183 -15.61 6.08 19.76
N ALA A 184 -16.81 5.64 19.39
CA ALA A 184 -17.09 4.92 18.15
C ALA A 184 -17.16 5.84 16.92
N MET A 185 -17.21 7.17 17.08
CA MET A 185 -17.20 8.11 15.95
C MET A 185 -15.77 8.38 15.47
N HIS A 186 -15.26 7.45 14.67
CA HIS A 186 -13.98 7.60 13.97
C HIS A 186 -14.19 7.57 12.43
N PRO A 187 -13.20 7.97 11.61
CA PRO A 187 -13.37 8.09 10.15
C PRO A 187 -13.77 6.81 9.40
N PHE A 188 -13.59 5.63 10.02
CA PHE A 188 -13.92 4.32 9.46
C PHE A 188 -15.14 3.68 10.11
N HIS A 189 -16.06 4.49 10.65
CA HIS A 189 -17.36 4.04 11.15
C HIS A 189 -18.42 4.26 10.07
N PHE A 190 -18.72 3.21 9.32
CA PHE A 190 -19.66 3.23 8.19
C PHE A 190 -20.97 2.50 8.50
N GLY A 191 -22.07 3.23 8.37
CA GLY A 191 -23.42 2.66 8.33
C GLY A 191 -23.80 2.15 6.93
N PRO A 192 -24.99 1.52 6.79
CA PRO A 192 -25.52 1.11 5.49
C PRO A 192 -25.48 2.24 4.46
N GLN A 193 -25.27 1.88 3.19
CA GLN A 193 -25.25 2.81 2.06
C GLN A 193 -24.13 3.86 2.09
N ALA A 194 -23.02 3.58 2.81
CA ALA A 194 -21.86 4.46 2.88
C ALA A 194 -21.20 4.68 1.50
N GLU A 195 -21.47 5.83 0.88
CA GLU A 195 -20.92 6.21 -0.42
C GLU A 195 -19.39 6.31 -0.41
N ARG A 196 -18.81 6.62 0.75
CA ARG A 196 -17.36 6.77 0.92
C ARG A 196 -16.57 5.51 0.57
N LEU A 197 -17.14 4.33 0.84
CA LEU A 197 -16.50 3.03 0.61
C LEU A 197 -16.34 2.72 -0.88
N VAL A 198 -17.18 3.27 -1.77
CA VAL A 198 -17.13 3.00 -3.22
C VAL A 198 -16.30 4.03 -3.99
N LYS A 199 -15.81 5.09 -3.33
CA LYS A 199 -14.90 6.09 -3.94
C LYS A 199 -13.45 5.66 -3.78
N ALA A 200 -12.55 6.22 -4.60
CA ALA A 200 -11.11 6.06 -4.42
C ALA A 200 -10.68 6.51 -3.02
N PRO A 201 -9.60 5.93 -2.46
CA PRO A 201 -9.04 6.43 -1.21
C PRO A 201 -8.51 7.86 -1.41
N VAL A 202 -8.56 8.66 -0.35
CA VAL A 202 -7.83 9.95 -0.28
C VAL A 202 -6.60 9.76 0.59
N PRO A 203 -5.59 10.65 0.54
CA PRO A 203 -4.38 10.52 1.36
C PRO A 203 -4.67 10.36 2.86
N GLN A 204 -5.71 11.01 3.39
CA GLN A 204 -6.14 10.84 4.78
C GLN A 204 -6.67 9.46 5.09
N ASP A 205 -7.31 8.78 4.13
CA ASP A 205 -7.65 7.38 4.34
C ASP A 205 -6.35 6.62 4.47
N LEU A 206 -5.46 6.70 3.48
CA LEU A 206 -4.23 5.88 3.40
C LEU A 206 -3.30 6.05 4.61
N ALA A 207 -3.33 7.22 5.28
CA ALA A 207 -2.64 7.44 6.54
C ALA A 207 -2.98 6.40 7.63
N MET A 208 -4.17 5.78 7.56
CA MET A 208 -4.60 4.73 8.50
C MET A 208 -3.71 3.49 8.49
N ARG A 209 -2.99 3.24 7.39
CA ARG A 209 -2.03 2.12 7.28
C ARG A 209 -0.79 2.33 8.16
N CYS A 210 -0.52 3.58 8.54
CA CYS A 210 0.65 3.95 9.35
C CYS A 210 0.26 4.29 10.78
N ALA A 211 -0.90 4.93 10.95
CA ALA A 211 -1.46 5.28 12.25
C ALA A 211 -2.98 5.07 12.23
N PRO A 212 -3.48 3.91 12.72
CA PRO A 212 -4.90 3.66 12.81
C PRO A 212 -5.60 4.73 13.66
N PRO A 213 -6.64 5.43 13.17
CA PRO A 213 -7.36 6.43 13.97
C PRO A 213 -8.26 5.82 15.04
N ALA A 214 -8.45 4.50 15.02
CA ALA A 214 -9.19 3.73 16.01
C ALA A 214 -8.68 2.27 16.01
N PRO A 215 -8.78 1.54 17.14
CA PRO A 215 -8.32 0.15 17.22
C PRO A 215 -9.21 -0.85 16.48
N VAL A 216 -10.48 -0.50 16.23
CA VAL A 216 -11.46 -1.33 15.52
C VAL A 216 -12.21 -0.45 14.54
N TYR A 217 -12.39 -0.91 13.30
CA TYR A 217 -13.21 -0.20 12.32
C TYR A 217 -14.56 -0.87 12.11
N LYS A 218 -15.65 -0.10 12.22
CA LYS A 218 -16.99 -0.59 11.92
C LYS A 218 -17.34 -0.35 10.45
N LEU A 219 -17.32 -1.41 9.65
CA LEU A 219 -17.57 -1.35 8.21
C LEU A 219 -18.98 -1.88 7.86
N THR A 220 -19.35 -1.83 6.59
CA THR A 220 -20.62 -2.36 6.09
C THR A 220 -20.48 -3.06 4.74
N HIS A 221 -21.21 -4.16 4.55
CA HIS A 221 -21.36 -4.83 3.25
C HIS A 221 -22.66 -4.40 2.53
N LYS A 222 -23.50 -3.58 3.18
CA LYS A 222 -24.79 -3.10 2.63
C LYS A 222 -24.55 -1.84 1.79
N LEU A 223 -23.97 -2.02 0.61
CA LEU A 223 -23.58 -0.92 -0.29
C LEU A 223 -24.64 -0.69 -1.38
N ARG A 224 -24.77 0.58 -1.83
CA ARG A 224 -25.65 0.93 -2.96
C ARG A 224 -25.08 0.50 -4.31
N GLU A 225 -23.75 0.57 -4.43
CA GLU A 225 -23.01 0.27 -5.65
C GLU A 225 -21.97 -0.81 -5.33
N THR A 226 -21.65 -1.64 -6.33
CA THR A 226 -20.57 -2.62 -6.22
C THR A 226 -19.22 -1.89 -6.17
N PRO A 227 -18.39 -2.11 -5.14
CA PRO A 227 -17.04 -1.58 -5.08
C PRO A 227 -16.22 -1.96 -6.31
N LYS A 228 -15.47 -0.99 -6.85
CA LYS A 228 -14.52 -1.23 -7.95
C LYS A 228 -13.11 -1.45 -7.39
N PRO A 229 -12.22 -2.13 -8.12
CA PRO A 229 -10.79 -2.15 -7.79
C PRO A 229 -10.25 -0.73 -7.61
N GLY A 230 -9.47 -0.51 -6.56
CA GLY A 230 -8.94 0.80 -6.16
C GLY A 230 -9.91 1.70 -5.38
N SER A 231 -11.10 1.22 -5.01
CA SER A 231 -11.97 1.91 -4.06
C SER A 231 -11.45 1.80 -2.62
N LEU A 232 -11.93 2.64 -1.71
CA LEU A 232 -11.60 2.56 -0.29
C LEU A 232 -12.00 1.20 0.30
N TYR A 233 -13.14 0.64 -0.12
CA TYR A 233 -13.54 -0.72 0.26
C TYR A 233 -12.50 -1.75 -0.16
N ASP A 234 -12.04 -1.69 -1.43
CA ASP A 234 -11.02 -2.59 -1.95
C ASP A 234 -9.71 -2.46 -1.17
N VAL A 235 -9.29 -1.23 -0.87
CA VAL A 235 -8.12 -0.95 -0.03
C VAL A 235 -8.27 -1.54 1.38
N LEU A 236 -9.39 -1.31 2.06
CA LEU A 236 -9.63 -1.82 3.42
C LEU A 236 -9.69 -3.34 3.45
N VAL A 237 -10.32 -3.96 2.47
CA VAL A 237 -10.36 -5.42 2.29
C VAL A 237 -8.98 -6.00 2.03
N GLN A 238 -8.18 -5.38 1.16
CA GLN A 238 -6.82 -5.84 0.86
C GLN A 238 -5.85 -5.68 2.04
N THR A 239 -6.04 -4.65 2.86
CA THR A 239 -5.22 -4.40 4.07
C THR A 239 -5.40 -5.51 5.13
N CYS A 240 -6.41 -6.38 5.00
CA CYS A 240 -6.71 -7.46 5.95
C CYS A 240 -5.90 -8.77 5.75
N ARG A 241 -4.85 -8.81 4.90
CA ARG A 241 -4.18 -10.08 4.53
C ARG A 241 -2.81 -10.32 5.19
N LYS A 242 -2.65 -11.58 5.63
CA LYS A 242 -1.51 -12.34 6.21
C LYS A 242 -0.86 -11.79 7.52
N PRO A 243 -0.71 -12.66 8.55
CA PRO A 243 -0.18 -12.27 9.85
C PRO A 243 1.27 -11.81 9.80
N ALA A 244 1.59 -10.84 10.66
CA ALA A 244 2.96 -10.58 11.07
C ALA A 244 3.50 -11.76 11.87
N GLY A 245 4.65 -12.30 11.47
CA GLY A 245 5.45 -13.10 12.38
C GLY A 245 5.83 -12.25 13.61
N PRO A 246 5.87 -12.82 14.82
CA PRO A 246 6.23 -12.08 16.01
C PRO A 246 7.68 -11.56 15.85
N ARG A 247 7.86 -10.22 15.85
CA ARG A 247 9.12 -9.45 15.67
C ARG A 247 9.60 -9.11 14.25
N SER A 248 8.75 -9.06 13.23
CA SER A 248 9.21 -8.52 11.94
C SER A 248 9.35 -6.99 11.99
N ARG A 249 10.54 -6.46 11.70
CA ARG A 249 10.80 -5.01 11.63
C ARG A 249 10.09 -4.43 10.40
N ARG A 250 9.54 -3.22 10.46
CA ARG A 250 8.81 -2.63 9.32
C ARG A 250 9.78 -2.27 8.19
N MET A 251 9.41 -2.57 6.95
CA MET A 251 10.13 -2.17 5.75
C MET A 251 9.19 -1.50 4.74
N VAL A 252 9.57 -0.34 4.24
CA VAL A 252 8.99 0.23 3.03
C VAL A 252 9.96 -0.02 1.89
N LEU A 253 9.52 -0.74 0.87
CA LEU A 253 10.35 -1.07 -0.29
C LEU A 253 9.79 -0.39 -1.54
N HIS A 254 10.44 0.70 -1.96
CA HIS A 254 10.12 1.38 -3.21
C HIS A 254 10.76 0.63 -4.39
N ILE A 255 9.92 -0.07 -5.17
CA ILE A 255 10.33 -0.81 -6.38
C ILE A 255 9.94 -0.09 -7.67
N GLY A 256 9.36 1.11 -7.55
CA GLY A 256 8.54 1.78 -8.56
C GLY A 256 9.13 1.89 -9.96
N LEU A 257 8.29 2.31 -10.91
CA LEU A 257 8.65 2.30 -12.32
C LEU A 257 9.83 3.23 -12.64
N PRO A 258 10.74 2.84 -13.55
CA PRO A 258 11.66 3.80 -14.15
C PRO A 258 10.86 4.98 -14.71
N LYS A 259 11.40 6.19 -14.63
CA LYS A 259 10.73 7.41 -15.12
C LYS A 259 9.43 7.79 -14.37
N ALA A 260 9.21 7.26 -13.16
CA ALA A 260 8.15 7.68 -12.24
C ALA A 260 8.72 8.26 -10.92
N ALA A 261 9.56 9.31 -11.04
CA ALA A 261 10.21 10.02 -9.92
C ALA A 261 11.16 9.20 -9.01
N SER A 262 11.56 8.00 -9.41
CA SER A 262 12.46 7.15 -8.62
C SER A 262 13.79 7.82 -8.23
N THR A 263 14.42 8.57 -9.16
CA THR A 263 15.63 9.35 -8.85
C THR A 263 15.38 10.47 -7.83
N THR A 264 14.20 11.09 -7.87
CA THR A 264 13.81 12.13 -6.91
C THR A 264 13.65 11.55 -5.53
N ILE A 265 12.93 10.43 -5.40
CA ILE A 265 12.72 9.70 -4.14
C ILE A 265 14.06 9.30 -3.53
N GLN A 266 14.94 8.69 -4.33
CA GLN A 266 16.26 8.23 -3.89
C GLN A 266 17.12 9.41 -3.39
N SER A 267 17.19 10.48 -4.18
CA SER A 267 18.01 11.66 -3.82
C SER A 267 17.47 12.36 -2.57
N TRP A 268 16.15 12.47 -2.44
CA TRP A 268 15.51 13.05 -1.26
C TRP A 268 15.80 12.23 -0.01
N ALA A 269 15.62 10.92 -0.06
CA ALA A 269 15.85 10.06 1.11
C ALA A 269 17.31 10.05 1.56
N ASP A 270 18.25 10.08 0.60
CA ASP A 270 19.69 10.21 0.84
C ASP A 270 20.06 11.54 1.52
N GLN A 271 19.45 12.65 1.07
CA GLN A 271 19.68 13.99 1.62
C GLN A 271 19.04 14.20 3.00
N ASN A 272 17.97 13.46 3.30
CA ASN A 272 17.20 13.59 4.53
C ASN A 272 17.46 12.46 5.53
N ARG A 273 18.56 11.70 5.38
CA ARG A 273 18.88 10.55 6.27
C ARG A 273 18.78 10.90 7.76
N ASP A 274 19.36 12.02 8.18
CA ASP A 274 19.39 12.41 9.59
C ASP A 274 17.97 12.75 10.10
N VAL A 275 17.21 13.53 9.32
CA VAL A 275 15.81 13.88 9.63
C VAL A 275 14.91 12.64 9.68
N LEU A 276 15.11 11.69 8.76
CA LEU A 276 14.39 10.42 8.75
C LEU A 276 14.76 9.56 9.96
N ALA A 277 16.04 9.51 10.32
CA ALA A 277 16.52 8.73 11.46
C ALA A 277 15.96 9.25 12.80
N GLU A 278 15.85 10.57 12.97
CA GLU A 278 15.17 11.20 14.12
C GLU A 278 13.70 10.79 14.25
N ARG A 279 13.06 10.41 13.14
CA ARG A 279 11.67 9.91 13.06
C ARG A 279 11.58 8.38 13.07
N GLY A 280 12.69 7.68 13.36
CA GLY A 280 12.73 6.22 13.42
C GLY A 280 12.75 5.51 12.06
N ILE A 281 13.07 6.23 10.97
CA ILE A 281 13.14 5.70 9.61
C ILE A 281 14.60 5.67 9.16
N VAL A 282 15.09 4.51 8.73
CA VAL A 282 16.46 4.37 8.23
C VAL A 282 16.48 4.21 6.72
N TYR A 283 17.21 5.10 6.05
CA TYR A 283 17.60 4.97 4.65
C TYR A 283 19.11 4.68 4.57
N PRO A 284 19.54 3.44 4.34
CA PRO A 284 20.95 3.04 4.40
C PRO A 284 21.87 3.85 3.47
N PRO A 285 23.16 3.98 3.82
CA PRO A 285 24.18 4.49 2.92
C PRO A 285 24.32 3.60 1.68
N VAL A 286 24.52 4.23 0.53
CA VAL A 286 24.69 3.58 -0.77
C VAL A 286 26.12 3.75 -1.29
N ASP A 287 26.51 2.96 -2.29
CA ASP A 287 27.83 3.10 -2.91
C ASP A 287 27.99 4.49 -3.55
N PRO A 288 28.97 5.31 -3.11
CA PRO A 288 29.16 6.68 -3.61
C PRO A 288 29.57 6.75 -5.09
N ARG A 289 29.94 5.62 -5.70
CA ARG A 289 30.26 5.53 -7.13
C ARG A 289 29.01 5.45 -8.01
N LEU A 290 27.84 5.21 -7.42
CA LEU A 290 26.58 5.19 -8.16
C LEU A 290 26.17 6.61 -8.55
N GLN A 291 25.63 6.76 -9.75
CA GLN A 291 25.11 8.04 -10.24
C GLN A 291 23.93 8.56 -9.39
N HIS A 292 23.19 7.65 -8.77
CA HIS A 292 22.03 7.93 -7.94
C HIS A 292 22.09 7.07 -6.68
N PRO A 293 21.61 7.58 -5.54
CA PRO A 293 21.68 6.88 -4.26
C PRO A 293 20.60 5.80 -4.16
N LYS A 294 20.73 4.74 -4.96
CA LYS A 294 19.82 3.59 -4.98
C LYS A 294 20.46 2.39 -4.31
N HIS A 295 19.61 1.51 -3.76
CA HIS A 295 20.02 0.25 -3.16
C HIS A 295 20.20 -0.83 -4.25
N GLN A 296 21.23 -0.65 -5.08
CA GLN A 296 21.51 -1.49 -6.24
C GLN A 296 21.74 -2.96 -5.88
N GLU A 297 22.13 -3.24 -4.64
CA GLU A 297 22.30 -4.56 -4.03
C GLU A 297 21.05 -5.43 -4.20
N LEU A 298 19.86 -4.85 -4.04
CA LEU A 298 18.59 -5.57 -4.23
C LEU A 298 18.42 -6.07 -5.66
N VAL A 299 18.84 -5.26 -6.63
CA VAL A 299 18.78 -5.63 -8.05
C VAL A 299 19.84 -6.69 -8.37
N LEU A 300 21.06 -6.53 -7.84
CA LEU A 300 22.14 -7.52 -8.03
C LEU A 300 21.78 -8.89 -7.46
N ALA A 301 20.93 -8.96 -6.44
CA ALA A 301 20.44 -10.22 -5.87
C ALA A 301 19.50 -10.99 -6.83
N ILE A 302 18.86 -10.32 -7.80
CA ILE A 302 17.90 -10.93 -8.74
C ILE A 302 18.37 -10.98 -10.20
N LEU A 303 19.51 -10.35 -10.51
CA LEU A 303 20.16 -10.43 -11.82
C LEU A 303 20.89 -11.77 -12.00
N LYS A 304 21.32 -12.06 -13.24
CA LYS A 304 22.10 -13.26 -13.57
C LYS A 304 23.58 -12.90 -13.79
N PRO A 305 24.54 -13.53 -13.08
CA PRO A 305 24.35 -14.38 -11.90
C PRO A 305 23.97 -13.56 -10.64
N PRO A 306 23.18 -14.12 -9.70
CA PRO A 306 22.78 -13.42 -8.49
C PRO A 306 23.99 -13.20 -7.57
N ARG A 307 23.99 -12.08 -6.85
CA ARG A 307 25.07 -11.72 -5.91
C ARG A 307 24.51 -11.53 -4.51
N ASP A 308 25.15 -12.18 -3.54
CA ASP A 308 24.84 -11.96 -2.13
C ASP A 308 25.62 -10.74 -1.61
N VAL A 309 25.00 -9.57 -1.68
CA VAL A 309 25.55 -8.28 -1.22
C VAL A 309 24.58 -7.52 -0.32
N LEU A 310 23.58 -8.21 0.22
CA LEU A 310 22.42 -7.59 0.87
C LEU A 310 22.68 -7.14 2.32
N ASP A 311 23.64 -7.74 3.02
CA ASP A 311 23.88 -7.46 4.45
C ASP A 311 24.14 -5.98 4.74
N ARG A 312 24.76 -5.28 3.79
CA ARG A 312 25.09 -3.84 3.90
C ARG A 312 23.86 -2.94 4.00
N VAL A 313 22.74 -3.37 3.43
CA VAL A 313 21.52 -2.57 3.33
C VAL A 313 20.38 -3.14 4.17
N LEU A 314 20.41 -4.45 4.47
CA LEU A 314 19.34 -5.10 5.22
C LEU A 314 19.49 -4.98 6.73
N TYR A 315 20.67 -4.79 7.32
CA TYR A 315 20.79 -4.76 8.79
C TYR A 315 21.37 -3.45 9.33
N PRO A 316 20.78 -2.29 9.01
CA PRO A 316 21.25 -1.05 9.58
C PRO A 316 20.86 -0.91 11.07
N HIS A 317 21.71 -0.25 11.83
CA HIS A 317 21.47 0.06 13.24
C HIS A 317 20.45 1.22 13.38
N GLY A 318 19.58 1.13 14.41
CA GLY A 318 18.62 2.20 14.75
C GLY A 318 17.34 2.20 13.91
N GLY A 319 16.26 2.81 14.44
CA GLY A 319 14.96 2.97 13.78
C GLY A 319 14.04 1.75 13.79
N ASP A 320 12.74 2.00 13.63
CA ASP A 320 11.69 0.96 13.60
C ASP A 320 11.26 0.63 12.16
N THR A 321 11.52 1.54 11.21
CA THR A 321 11.20 1.41 9.78
C THR A 321 12.47 1.44 8.93
N LEU A 322 12.65 0.44 8.06
CA LEU A 322 13.68 0.41 7.03
C LEU A 322 13.10 0.88 5.69
N PHE A 323 13.63 1.95 5.11
CA PHE A 323 13.23 2.43 3.79
C PHE A 323 14.29 2.09 2.73
N LEU A 324 13.94 1.24 1.77
CA LEU A 324 14.81 0.87 0.65
C LEU A 324 14.17 1.30 -0.67
N SER A 325 15.01 1.55 -1.67
CA SER A 325 14.56 2.00 -2.99
C SER A 325 15.44 1.46 -4.11
N ALA A 326 14.84 0.75 -5.06
CA ALA A 326 15.48 0.23 -6.26
C ALA A 326 14.47 -0.03 -7.39
N GLU A 327 14.33 0.92 -8.33
CA GLU A 327 13.45 0.79 -9.52
C GLU A 327 13.80 -0.38 -10.44
N GLY A 328 15.04 -0.89 -10.37
CA GLY A 328 15.43 -2.09 -11.13
C GLY A 328 14.67 -3.35 -10.72
N LEU A 329 14.07 -3.37 -9.53
CA LEU A 329 13.24 -4.48 -9.08
C LEU A 329 11.99 -4.63 -9.93
N SER A 330 11.31 -3.56 -10.39
CA SER A 330 10.18 -3.72 -11.32
C SER A 330 10.66 -4.11 -12.72
N VAL A 331 11.79 -3.57 -13.16
CA VAL A 331 12.34 -3.77 -14.51
C VAL A 331 12.71 -5.22 -14.76
N HIS A 332 13.39 -5.85 -13.80
CA HIS A 332 13.94 -7.19 -13.97
C HIS A 332 13.01 -8.30 -13.46
N LEU A 333 11.88 -7.97 -12.84
CA LEU A 333 10.96 -8.96 -12.26
C LEU A 333 10.44 -9.98 -13.27
N ALA A 334 10.19 -9.55 -14.52
CA ALA A 334 9.70 -10.45 -15.56
C ALA A 334 10.72 -11.53 -15.95
N ASP A 335 12.01 -11.19 -15.92
CA ASP A 335 13.11 -12.01 -16.41
C ASP A 335 13.93 -12.68 -15.28
N ALA A 336 13.62 -12.33 -14.02
CA ALA A 336 14.34 -12.79 -12.84
C ALA A 336 14.21 -14.31 -12.65
N ASP A 337 15.30 -14.92 -12.21
CA ASP A 337 15.34 -16.34 -11.91
C ASP A 337 14.55 -16.68 -10.64
N ALA A 338 13.76 -17.75 -10.67
CA ALA A 338 12.92 -18.15 -9.54
C ALA A 338 13.75 -18.46 -8.27
N ALA A 339 14.96 -19.01 -8.41
CA ALA A 339 15.83 -19.27 -7.27
C ALA A 339 16.43 -17.97 -6.71
N ALA A 340 16.77 -17.02 -7.57
CA ALA A 340 17.24 -15.69 -7.15
C ALA A 340 16.14 -14.91 -6.41
N LEU A 341 14.88 -14.96 -6.90
CA LEU A 341 13.73 -14.38 -6.20
C LEU A 341 13.44 -15.07 -4.87
N ALA A 342 13.54 -16.41 -4.82
CA ALA A 342 13.39 -17.15 -3.57
C ALA A 342 14.47 -16.79 -2.54
N HIS A 343 15.73 -16.64 -2.98
CA HIS A 343 16.83 -16.21 -2.13
C HIS A 343 16.62 -14.79 -1.59
N LEU A 344 16.23 -13.83 -2.44
CA LEU A 344 15.91 -12.48 -1.99
C LEU A 344 14.76 -12.51 -0.96
N ARG A 345 13.68 -13.25 -1.24
CA ARG A 345 12.53 -13.38 -0.33
C ARG A 345 12.92 -13.96 1.03
N ASP A 346 13.78 -14.97 1.06
CA ASP A 346 14.30 -15.56 2.30
C ASP A 346 15.06 -14.52 3.15
N ARG A 347 15.91 -13.71 2.50
CA ARG A 347 16.66 -12.63 3.16
C ARG A 347 15.77 -11.51 3.67
N LEU A 348 14.65 -11.26 3.02
CA LEU A 348 13.67 -10.27 3.42
C LEU A 348 12.66 -10.79 4.46
N SER A 349 12.67 -12.08 4.81
CA SER A 349 11.67 -12.71 5.69
C SER A 349 11.58 -12.13 7.11
N ALA A 350 12.65 -11.46 7.57
CA ALA A 350 12.69 -10.76 8.85
C ALA A 350 11.88 -9.44 8.86
N TYR A 351 11.36 -9.01 7.71
CA TYR A 351 10.70 -7.73 7.54
C TYR A 351 9.19 -7.86 7.30
N ASP A 352 8.44 -6.91 7.84
CA ASP A 352 7.08 -6.61 7.39
C ASP A 352 7.15 -5.60 6.25
N ILE A 353 6.99 -6.08 5.01
CA ILE A 353 7.29 -5.26 3.83
C ILE A 353 6.00 -4.70 3.23
N THR A 354 5.93 -3.38 3.12
CA THR A 354 4.99 -2.66 2.26
C THR A 354 5.73 -2.17 1.02
N LEU A 355 5.25 -2.57 -0.16
CA LEU A 355 5.78 -2.05 -1.43
C LEU A 355 5.25 -0.65 -1.68
N PHE A 356 6.10 0.24 -2.18
CA PHE A 356 5.66 1.50 -2.75
C PHE A 356 5.93 1.50 -4.26
N ILE A 357 4.89 1.73 -5.06
CA ILE A 357 4.97 1.79 -6.52
C ILE A 357 4.42 3.14 -6.97
N ASN A 358 5.30 4.00 -7.46
CA ASN A 358 4.86 5.23 -8.09
C ASN A 358 4.44 4.98 -9.54
N ARG A 359 3.20 5.32 -9.86
CA ARG A 359 2.59 5.15 -11.19
C ARG A 359 2.78 6.42 -12.00
N ARG A 360 2.56 6.26 -13.31
CA ARG A 360 2.57 7.34 -14.29
C ARG A 360 1.65 6.96 -15.43
N ALA A 361 1.02 7.94 -16.09
CA ALA A 361 0.15 7.69 -17.23
C ALA A 361 0.84 6.77 -18.28
N PRO A 362 0.25 5.62 -18.68
CA PRO A 362 0.96 4.55 -19.39
C PRO A 362 1.69 4.99 -20.66
N ASP A 363 1.05 5.79 -21.52
CA ASP A 363 1.69 6.25 -22.76
C ASP A 363 2.78 7.31 -22.51
N SER A 364 2.61 8.16 -21.49
CA SER A 364 3.62 9.14 -21.06
C SER A 364 4.86 8.45 -20.50
N TRP A 365 4.62 7.39 -19.71
CA TRP A 365 5.65 6.52 -19.18
C TRP A 365 6.40 5.78 -20.30
N LEU A 366 5.68 5.08 -21.19
CA LEU A 366 6.26 4.30 -22.27
C LEU A 366 7.15 5.16 -23.17
N ARG A 367 6.71 6.37 -23.57
CA ARG A 367 7.55 7.30 -24.32
C ARG A 367 8.84 7.66 -23.60
N SER A 368 8.76 7.90 -22.29
CA SER A 368 9.93 8.25 -21.47
C SER A 368 10.88 7.06 -21.28
N PHE A 369 10.34 5.85 -21.15
CA PHE A 369 11.12 4.63 -20.99
C PHE A 369 11.78 4.21 -22.31
N HIS A 370 11.04 4.23 -23.42
CA HIS A 370 11.57 4.02 -24.78
C HIS A 370 12.71 4.98 -25.09
N GLN A 371 12.56 6.27 -24.75
CA GLN A 371 13.63 7.24 -24.86
C GLN A 371 14.86 6.86 -24.03
N GLN A 372 14.69 6.40 -22.79
CA GLN A 372 15.79 5.96 -21.94
C GLN A 372 16.51 4.76 -22.56
N LEU A 373 15.77 3.77 -23.07
CA LEU A 373 16.32 2.62 -23.78
C LEU A 373 17.11 3.05 -25.03
N THR A 374 16.64 4.07 -25.73
CA THR A 374 17.30 4.58 -26.95
C THR A 374 18.59 5.36 -26.63
N VAL A 375 18.55 6.24 -25.62
CA VAL A 375 19.63 7.18 -25.29
C VAL A 375 20.78 6.50 -24.56
N ASN A 376 20.47 5.61 -23.61
CA ASN A 376 21.49 4.96 -22.82
C ASN A 376 22.44 4.14 -23.71
N PRO A 377 23.73 4.05 -23.34
CA PRO A 377 24.71 3.33 -24.16
C PRO A 377 24.37 1.83 -24.21
N PRO A 378 24.65 1.15 -25.34
CA PRO A 378 24.44 -0.29 -25.47
C PRO A 378 25.04 -1.08 -24.32
N MET A 379 24.29 -2.10 -23.87
CA MET A 379 24.68 -3.00 -22.78
C MET A 379 24.33 -4.43 -23.18
N PRO A 380 25.18 -5.44 -22.87
CA PRO A 380 24.93 -6.83 -23.30
C PRO A 380 23.61 -7.43 -22.81
N ASP A 381 23.25 -7.17 -21.56
CA ASP A 381 22.15 -7.87 -20.87
C ASP A 381 20.89 -7.01 -20.69
N PHE A 382 20.82 -5.85 -21.37
CA PHE A 382 19.68 -4.94 -21.28
C PHE A 382 19.53 -4.14 -22.57
N PRO A 383 18.30 -3.88 -23.08
CA PRO A 383 18.07 -3.30 -24.40
C PRO A 383 18.35 -1.78 -24.46
N TYR A 384 19.48 -1.33 -23.92
CA TYR A 384 19.99 0.01 -24.13
C TYR A 384 20.62 0.15 -25.51
N GLY A 385 20.59 1.38 -26.04
CA GLY A 385 20.94 1.62 -27.43
C GLY A 385 20.03 0.89 -28.40
N THR A 386 18.75 0.71 -28.03
CA THR A 386 17.82 -0.08 -28.86
C THR A 386 17.55 0.58 -30.21
N THR A 387 17.30 -0.28 -31.20
CA THR A 387 16.72 0.08 -32.51
C THR A 387 15.21 -0.17 -32.55
N MET A 388 14.62 -0.77 -31.51
CA MET A 388 13.21 -1.08 -31.45
C MET A 388 12.36 0.18 -31.46
N THR A 389 11.31 0.17 -32.27
CA THR A 389 10.22 1.14 -32.26
C THR A 389 9.49 1.13 -30.92
N ILE A 390 8.69 2.15 -30.66
CA ILE A 390 7.91 2.23 -29.42
C ILE A 390 6.90 1.08 -29.30
N ASP A 391 6.35 0.60 -30.41
CA ASP A 391 5.38 -0.51 -30.42
C ASP A 391 6.07 -1.86 -30.19
N GLU A 392 7.27 -2.07 -30.73
CA GLU A 392 8.08 -3.25 -30.40
C GLU A 392 8.49 -3.24 -28.92
N VAL A 393 8.87 -2.09 -28.37
CA VAL A 393 9.16 -1.97 -26.93
C VAL A 393 7.91 -2.22 -26.09
N ARG A 394 6.74 -1.71 -26.52
CA ARG A 394 5.46 -1.99 -25.87
C ARG A 394 5.20 -3.49 -25.79
N ALA A 395 5.54 -4.25 -26.84
CA ALA A 395 5.30 -5.70 -26.88
C ALA A 395 6.23 -6.53 -25.98
N LEU A 396 7.27 -5.94 -25.39
CA LEU A 396 8.17 -6.67 -24.48
C LEU A 396 7.42 -7.14 -23.22
N PRO A 397 7.60 -8.40 -22.77
CA PRO A 397 6.91 -8.91 -21.57
C PRO A 397 7.15 -8.08 -20.31
N SER A 398 8.40 -7.62 -20.09
CA SER A 398 8.75 -6.75 -18.96
C SER A 398 8.04 -5.39 -19.02
N VAL A 399 7.82 -4.85 -20.22
CA VAL A 399 7.11 -3.60 -20.44
C VAL A 399 5.61 -3.80 -20.23
N GLN A 400 5.02 -4.87 -20.77
CA GLN A 400 3.61 -5.22 -20.53
C GLN A 400 3.31 -5.36 -19.03
N LEU A 401 4.18 -6.06 -18.29
CA LEU A 401 4.07 -6.18 -16.83
C LEU A 401 4.10 -4.82 -16.14
N MET A 402 5.08 -3.97 -16.48
CA MET A 402 5.19 -2.62 -15.88
C MET A 402 4.03 -1.69 -16.25
N MET A 403 3.37 -1.91 -17.39
CA MET A 403 2.17 -1.18 -17.81
C MET A 403 0.88 -1.69 -17.16
N ASN A 404 0.93 -2.81 -16.41
CA ASN A 404 -0.18 -3.39 -15.68
C ASN A 404 0.07 -3.32 -14.16
N PRO A 405 -0.33 -2.23 -13.48
CA PRO A 405 -0.02 -2.02 -12.06
C PRO A 405 -0.55 -3.12 -11.13
N ALA A 406 -1.70 -3.72 -11.45
CA ALA A 406 -2.30 -4.78 -10.66
C ALA A 406 -1.45 -6.06 -10.71
N GLU A 407 -1.10 -6.50 -11.92
CA GLU A 407 -0.27 -7.69 -12.13
C GLU A 407 1.16 -7.47 -11.62
N LEU A 408 1.74 -6.28 -11.84
CA LEU A 408 3.04 -5.92 -11.29
C LEU A 408 3.05 -6.04 -9.77
N ALA A 409 2.04 -5.49 -9.10
CA ALA A 409 1.95 -5.54 -7.66
C ALA A 409 1.80 -6.98 -7.15
N GLU A 410 0.89 -7.77 -7.73
CA GLU A 410 0.69 -9.17 -7.35
C GLU A 410 1.99 -9.97 -7.48
N ARG A 411 2.67 -9.88 -8.63
CA ARG A 411 3.93 -10.59 -8.87
C ARG A 411 5.04 -10.09 -7.96
N ALA A 412 5.16 -8.78 -7.74
CA ALA A 412 6.18 -8.22 -6.88
C ALA A 412 5.97 -8.60 -5.41
N MET A 413 4.72 -8.59 -4.92
CA MET A 413 4.40 -9.01 -3.56
C MET A 413 4.79 -10.47 -3.33
N ALA A 414 4.43 -11.35 -4.27
CA ALA A 414 4.81 -12.77 -4.20
C ALA A 414 6.33 -12.98 -4.30
N ALA A 415 7.00 -12.23 -5.17
CA ALA A 415 8.44 -12.31 -5.39
C ALA A 415 9.25 -11.81 -4.19
N TYR A 416 8.84 -10.72 -3.57
CA TYR A 416 9.60 -10.05 -2.50
C TYR A 416 9.10 -10.39 -1.09
N GLY A 417 8.02 -11.17 -0.97
CA GLY A 417 7.43 -11.54 0.32
C GLY A 417 6.70 -10.36 1.00
N ALA A 418 6.21 -9.40 0.21
CA ALA A 418 5.54 -8.24 0.75
C ALA A 418 4.09 -8.52 1.14
N ARG A 419 3.64 -7.87 2.22
CA ARG A 419 2.29 -8.02 2.76
C ARG A 419 1.30 -7.06 2.13
N ASP A 420 1.79 -5.89 1.74
CA ASP A 420 0.96 -4.83 1.21
C ASP A 420 1.68 -4.06 0.10
N VAL A 421 0.89 -3.33 -0.68
CA VAL A 421 1.34 -2.42 -1.74
C VAL A 421 0.57 -1.11 -1.63
N VAL A 422 1.30 -0.01 -1.77
CA VAL A 422 0.76 1.35 -1.83
C VAL A 422 1.18 1.97 -3.15
N PHE A 423 0.21 2.57 -3.84
CA PHE A 423 0.44 3.28 -5.09
C PHE A 423 0.40 4.77 -4.85
N GLY A 424 1.42 5.48 -5.36
CA GLY A 424 1.33 6.92 -5.60
C GLY A 424 1.13 7.19 -7.09
N ASP A 425 0.59 8.35 -7.44
CA ASP A 425 0.48 8.80 -8.82
C ASP A 425 1.37 10.03 -9.07
N LEU A 426 2.28 9.92 -10.04
CA LEU A 426 3.25 10.97 -10.35
C LEU A 426 2.59 12.32 -10.63
N GLU A 427 1.43 12.30 -11.28
CA GLU A 427 0.69 13.49 -11.69
C GLU A 427 -0.12 14.14 -10.56
N THR A 428 -0.37 13.44 -9.44
CA THR A 428 -1.27 13.91 -8.39
C THR A 428 -0.65 13.90 -6.99
N ASP A 429 -0.34 12.74 -6.42
CA ASP A 429 -0.23 12.56 -4.97
C ASP A 429 0.94 11.68 -4.49
N TRP A 430 1.90 11.37 -5.38
CA TRP A 430 2.97 10.42 -5.06
C TRP A 430 3.83 10.82 -3.86
N ALA A 431 4.05 12.13 -3.65
CA ALA A 431 4.88 12.63 -2.57
C ALA A 431 4.16 12.54 -1.22
N GLU A 432 2.90 12.97 -1.17
CA GLU A 432 2.02 12.84 -0.01
C GLU A 432 1.83 11.38 0.37
N THR A 433 1.59 10.52 -0.61
CA THR A 433 1.39 9.09 -0.37
C THR A 433 2.64 8.42 0.19
N LEU A 434 3.83 8.69 -0.39
CA LEU A 434 5.08 8.12 0.13
C LEU A 434 5.39 8.63 1.54
N THR A 435 5.24 9.93 1.79
CA THR A 435 5.57 10.52 3.09
C THR A 435 4.59 10.13 4.18
N ALA A 436 3.29 10.03 3.86
CA ALA A 436 2.30 9.44 4.75
C ALA A 436 2.65 7.98 5.06
N LEU A 437 3.03 7.19 4.04
CA LEU A 437 3.46 5.80 4.22
C LEU A 437 4.68 5.70 5.15
N LEU A 438 5.62 6.63 5.05
CA LEU A 438 6.79 6.68 5.92
C LEU A 438 6.49 7.24 7.32
N GLY A 439 5.33 7.87 7.55
CA GLY A 439 4.98 8.51 8.83
C GLY A 439 5.55 9.91 9.00
N VAL A 440 5.90 10.59 7.90
CA VAL A 440 6.50 11.94 7.85
C VAL A 440 5.77 12.86 6.84
N PRO A 441 4.44 12.98 6.90
CA PRO A 441 3.66 13.71 5.89
C PRO A 441 4.06 15.19 5.75
N ASP A 442 4.65 15.78 6.79
CA ASP A 442 5.20 17.13 6.81
C ASP A 442 6.35 17.35 5.80
N LEU A 443 7.02 16.28 5.36
CA LEU A 443 8.14 16.34 4.41
C LEU A 443 7.70 16.27 2.92
N ALA A 444 6.40 16.13 2.62
CA ALA A 444 5.92 16.04 1.23
C ALA A 444 6.35 17.24 0.36
N PRO A 445 6.33 18.51 0.83
CA PRO A 445 6.77 19.64 0.03
C PRO A 445 8.25 19.56 -0.43
N ASP A 446 9.12 18.89 0.34
CA ASP A 446 10.55 18.78 0.03
C ASP A 446 10.82 17.83 -1.13
N LEU A 447 9.99 16.80 -1.28
CA LEU A 447 10.02 15.88 -2.43
C LEU A 447 9.71 16.61 -3.74
N TYR A 448 8.72 17.52 -3.75
CA TYR A 448 8.41 18.32 -4.93
C TYR A 448 9.53 19.30 -5.29
N ARG A 449 10.16 19.94 -4.28
CA ARG A 449 11.32 20.83 -4.51
C ARG A 449 12.50 20.09 -5.11
N SER A 450 12.69 18.83 -4.73
CA SER A 450 13.77 17.96 -5.22
C SER A 450 13.52 17.41 -6.62
N ALA A 451 12.31 17.57 -7.18
CA ALA A 451 11.94 17.02 -8.48
C ALA A 451 12.70 17.72 -9.62
N ARG A 452 13.64 16.99 -10.24
CA ARG A 452 14.43 17.52 -11.37
C ARG A 452 13.56 17.69 -12.61
N LYS A 453 13.52 18.90 -13.15
CA LYS A 453 12.98 19.19 -14.49
C LYS A 453 14.04 18.95 -15.57
N ASN A 454 14.40 17.69 -15.82
CA ASN A 454 15.26 17.37 -16.97
C ASN A 454 14.42 17.30 -18.24
N LYS A 455 14.60 18.26 -19.17
CA LYS A 455 14.10 18.11 -20.54
C LYS A 455 14.94 17.04 -21.26
N GLY A 456 14.32 15.89 -21.53
CA GLY A 456 14.89 14.88 -22.42
C GLY A 456 14.93 15.37 -23.87
N LEU A 457 15.36 14.49 -24.80
CA LEU A 457 15.20 14.74 -26.23
C LEU A 457 13.71 14.86 -26.60
N SER A 458 13.40 15.53 -27.69
CA SER A 458 12.08 15.47 -28.32
C SER A 458 11.81 14.06 -28.87
N SER A 459 10.55 13.77 -29.19
CA SER A 459 10.18 12.53 -29.89
C SER A 459 10.89 12.39 -31.23
N ASP A 460 11.04 13.48 -31.98
CA ASP A 460 11.73 13.51 -33.27
C ASP A 460 13.22 13.20 -33.11
N ALA A 461 13.91 13.83 -32.14
CA ALA A 461 15.31 13.56 -31.90
C ALA A 461 15.56 12.15 -31.32
N THR A 462 14.61 11.63 -30.54
CA THR A 462 14.65 10.25 -30.03
C THR A 462 14.53 9.24 -31.17
N GLU A 463 13.61 9.48 -32.11
CA GLU A 463 13.42 8.62 -33.28
C GLU A 463 14.66 8.62 -34.19
N LEU A 464 15.27 9.79 -34.44
CA LEU A 464 16.53 9.85 -35.18
C LEU A 464 17.62 9.04 -34.47
N LEU A 465 17.79 9.21 -33.16
CA LEU A 465 18.80 8.47 -32.40
C LEU A 465 18.55 6.95 -32.43
N ARG A 466 17.28 6.50 -32.44
CA ARG A 466 16.91 5.08 -32.59
C ARG A 466 17.43 4.51 -33.91
N GLN A 467 17.20 5.23 -35.02
CA GLN A 467 17.72 4.82 -36.32
C GLN A 467 19.26 4.78 -36.31
N MET A 468 19.89 5.75 -35.66
CA MET A 468 21.35 5.82 -35.54
C MET A 468 21.95 4.67 -34.73
N ASN A 469 21.25 4.15 -33.73
CA ASN A 469 21.70 2.96 -33.01
C ASN A 469 21.81 1.72 -33.93
N GLY A 470 21.12 1.72 -35.08
CA GLY A 470 21.21 0.66 -36.11
C GLY A 470 22.37 0.83 -37.08
N VAL A 471 23.12 1.94 -36.99
CA VAL A 471 24.28 2.22 -37.82
C VAL A 471 25.54 1.80 -37.08
N SER A 472 26.40 1.00 -37.74
CA SER A 472 27.69 0.62 -37.15
C SER A 472 28.57 1.86 -36.96
N MET A 473 28.85 2.19 -35.70
CA MET A 473 29.75 3.29 -35.35
C MET A 473 30.46 3.08 -34.01
N SER A 474 31.61 3.72 -33.84
CA SER A 474 32.38 3.70 -32.60
C SER A 474 31.66 4.43 -31.46
N ARG A 475 31.89 4.00 -30.22
CA ARG A 475 31.29 4.61 -29.02
C ARG A 475 31.59 6.12 -28.87
N PRO A 476 32.80 6.62 -29.15
CA PRO A 476 33.06 8.06 -29.19
C PRO A 476 32.22 8.80 -30.22
N SER A 477 32.03 8.23 -31.41
CA SER A 477 31.22 8.83 -32.49
C SER A 477 29.74 8.88 -32.10
N ARG A 478 29.19 7.80 -31.54
CA ARG A 478 27.83 7.79 -30.99
C ARG A 478 27.64 8.88 -29.92
N ASN A 479 28.59 9.04 -29.01
CA ASN A 479 28.51 10.04 -27.95
C ASN A 479 28.54 11.48 -28.51
N LEU A 480 29.41 11.74 -29.49
CA LEU A 480 29.48 13.04 -30.16
C LEU A 480 28.18 13.34 -30.91
N MET A 481 27.61 12.33 -31.59
CA MET A 481 26.34 12.49 -32.27
C MET A 481 25.18 12.77 -31.31
N LEU A 482 25.10 12.04 -30.19
CA LEU A 482 24.11 12.32 -29.16
C LEU A 482 24.23 13.76 -28.63
N ALA A 483 25.46 14.26 -28.48
CA ALA A 483 25.69 15.65 -28.11
C ALA A 483 25.21 16.63 -29.20
N LEU A 484 25.51 16.36 -30.47
CA LEU A 484 25.03 17.16 -31.62
C LEU A 484 23.50 17.21 -31.68
N LEU A 485 22.85 16.05 -31.61
CA LEU A 485 21.38 15.93 -31.60
C LEU A 485 20.77 16.72 -30.45
N ARG A 486 21.30 16.61 -29.23
CA ARG A 486 20.81 17.40 -28.07
C ARG A 486 20.92 18.91 -28.30
N GLN A 487 22.03 19.37 -28.87
CA GLN A 487 22.22 20.79 -29.16
C GLN A 487 21.26 21.29 -30.24
N CYS A 488 21.07 20.51 -31.31
CA CYS A 488 20.16 20.86 -32.41
C CYS A 488 18.68 20.78 -32.00
N ASP A 489 18.33 19.89 -31.07
CA ASP A 489 16.96 19.69 -30.61
C ASP A 489 16.48 20.74 -29.59
N SER A 490 17.41 21.30 -28.81
CA SER A 490 17.12 22.31 -27.77
C SER A 490 17.21 23.76 -28.26
N ASP A 491 17.54 24.00 -29.54
CA ASP A 491 17.85 25.32 -30.12
C ASP A 491 18.93 26.10 -29.34
N MET A 492 19.76 25.42 -28.55
CA MET A 492 20.81 26.06 -27.75
C MET A 492 22.02 26.46 -28.62
N LYS A 493 22.50 27.69 -28.39
CA LYS A 493 23.80 28.15 -28.91
C LYS A 493 24.93 27.29 -28.31
N PRO A 494 25.99 26.99 -29.07
CA PRO A 494 27.07 26.12 -28.62
C PRO A 494 27.72 26.66 -27.34
N GLN A 495 27.88 25.80 -26.33
CA GLN A 495 28.79 26.06 -25.23
C GLN A 495 30.16 25.50 -25.62
N THR A 496 31.12 26.41 -25.81
CA THR A 496 32.57 26.23 -25.98
C THR A 496 33.09 25.62 -27.30
N ALA A 497 34.24 26.16 -27.72
CA ALA A 497 35.02 25.74 -28.89
C ALA A 497 35.29 24.24 -28.81
N ALA A 498 34.84 23.53 -29.83
CA ALA A 498 34.99 22.10 -29.87
C ALA A 498 36.39 21.69 -30.29
N ASN A 499 36.91 20.65 -29.65
CA ASN A 499 38.14 20.01 -30.12
C ASN A 499 37.94 19.51 -31.56
N PRO A 500 38.98 19.66 -32.42
CA PRO A 500 38.94 19.19 -33.80
C PRO A 500 38.58 17.69 -33.87
N VAL A 501 37.64 17.35 -34.74
CA VAL A 501 37.20 15.97 -34.97
C VAL A 501 38.08 15.37 -36.06
N SER A 502 38.70 14.21 -35.82
CA SER A 502 39.52 13.52 -36.83
C SER A 502 38.72 13.25 -38.11
N ALA A 503 39.35 13.37 -39.28
CA ALA A 503 38.71 13.14 -40.58
C ALA A 503 37.94 11.80 -40.66
N ALA A 504 38.52 10.71 -40.14
CA ALA A 504 37.87 9.39 -40.10
C ALA A 504 36.56 9.39 -39.29
N ARG A 505 36.53 10.11 -38.15
CA ARG A 505 35.33 10.26 -37.31
C ARG A 505 34.29 11.14 -37.99
N GLN A 506 34.71 12.17 -38.71
CA GLN A 506 33.80 13.03 -39.45
C GLN A 506 33.11 12.28 -40.60
N GLU A 507 33.86 11.46 -41.33
CA GLU A 507 33.32 10.59 -42.38
C GLU A 507 32.29 9.59 -41.81
N GLU A 508 32.63 8.93 -40.70
CA GLU A 508 31.74 8.02 -39.99
C GLU A 508 30.41 8.70 -39.60
N LEU A 509 30.48 9.90 -39.02
CA LEU A 509 29.28 10.67 -38.62
C LEU A 509 28.48 11.17 -39.82
N SER A 510 29.14 11.60 -40.90
CA SER A 510 28.48 12.04 -42.14
C SER A 510 27.71 10.87 -42.79
N ASN A 511 28.33 9.69 -42.86
CA ASN A 511 27.68 8.49 -43.37
C ASN A 511 26.49 8.07 -42.49
N ALA A 512 26.63 8.17 -41.17
CA ALA A 512 25.52 7.91 -40.27
C ALA A 512 24.34 8.87 -40.51
N LEU A 513 24.57 10.18 -40.66
CA LEU A 513 23.50 11.14 -40.98
C LEU A 513 22.80 10.83 -42.31
N LYS A 514 23.56 10.44 -43.34
CA LYS A 514 23.01 10.07 -44.67
C LYS A 514 22.16 8.80 -44.64
N SER A 515 22.43 7.88 -43.70
CA SER A 515 21.64 6.66 -43.53
C SER A 515 20.29 6.88 -42.86
N LEU A 516 20.05 8.05 -42.26
CA LEU A 516 18.78 8.35 -41.59
C LEU A 516 17.63 8.46 -42.60
N ARG A 517 16.43 8.15 -42.13
CA ARG A 517 15.17 8.17 -42.87
C ARG A 517 14.18 9.03 -42.07
N PRO A 518 14.28 10.37 -42.16
CA PRO A 518 13.35 11.25 -41.47
C PRO A 518 11.94 11.12 -42.06
N ALA A 519 10.95 10.92 -41.21
CA ALA A 519 9.54 10.80 -41.59
C ALA A 519 8.76 12.12 -41.43
N THR A 520 9.31 13.09 -40.68
CA THR A 520 8.68 14.39 -40.44
C THR A 520 9.57 15.54 -40.93
N ARG A 521 8.96 16.71 -41.16
CA ARG A 521 9.70 17.94 -41.46
C ARG A 521 10.70 18.29 -40.36
N ARG A 522 10.27 18.16 -39.09
CA ARG A 522 11.15 18.44 -37.94
C ARG A 522 12.34 17.49 -37.85
N GLN A 523 12.16 16.20 -38.16
CA GLN A 523 13.27 15.26 -38.26
C GLN A 523 14.24 15.65 -39.39
N SER A 524 13.71 16.03 -40.55
CA SER A 524 14.53 16.50 -41.68
C SER A 524 15.36 17.73 -41.29
N ASP A 525 14.74 18.70 -40.64
CA ASP A 525 15.39 19.92 -40.15
C ASP A 525 16.47 19.60 -39.09
N LEU A 526 16.25 18.62 -38.21
CA LEU A 526 17.24 18.17 -37.23
C LEU A 526 18.46 17.53 -37.90
N VAL A 527 18.26 16.68 -38.91
CA VAL A 527 19.35 16.04 -39.67
C VAL A 527 20.20 17.11 -40.37
N VAL A 528 19.57 18.07 -41.04
CA VAL A 528 20.27 19.19 -41.70
C VAL A 528 21.07 20.00 -40.69
N ARG A 529 20.49 20.36 -39.55
CA ARG A 529 21.19 21.10 -38.49
C ARG A 529 22.39 20.34 -37.92
N CYS A 530 22.27 19.03 -37.74
CA CYS A 530 23.39 18.19 -37.30
C CYS A 530 24.50 18.11 -38.35
N ALA A 531 24.16 18.01 -39.64
CA ALA A 531 25.14 18.00 -40.73
C ALA A 531 25.91 19.33 -40.82
N LEU A 532 25.19 20.46 -40.81
CA LEU A 532 25.81 21.80 -40.83
C LEU A 532 26.73 22.01 -39.63
N ARG A 533 26.33 21.55 -38.43
CA ARG A 533 27.20 21.63 -37.25
C ARG A 533 28.41 20.73 -37.40
N LEU A 534 28.26 19.51 -37.90
CA LEU A 534 29.38 18.59 -38.10
C LEU A 534 30.46 19.19 -39.02
N ASP A 535 30.06 19.88 -40.08
CA ASP A 535 30.98 20.55 -41.00
C ASP A 535 31.75 21.70 -40.34
N GLN A 536 31.13 22.42 -39.40
CA GLN A 536 31.82 23.47 -38.63
C GLN A 536 32.99 22.93 -37.79
N PHE A 537 32.90 21.71 -37.24
CA PHE A 537 34.04 21.10 -36.51
C PHE A 537 35.23 20.83 -37.44
N ALA A 538 34.96 20.58 -38.72
CA ALA A 538 35.97 20.29 -39.73
C ALA A 538 36.76 21.53 -40.14
N GLU A 539 36.06 22.66 -40.29
CA GLU A 539 36.67 23.94 -40.64
C GLU A 539 37.56 24.49 -39.53
N SER A 540 37.19 24.28 -38.26
CA SER A 540 38.04 24.62 -37.10
C SER A 540 39.25 23.68 -36.90
N SER A 541 39.37 22.61 -37.70
CA SER A 541 40.50 21.66 -37.68
C SER A 541 41.53 21.91 -38.79
N ARG A 542 41.25 22.83 -39.71
CA ARG A 542 42.13 23.29 -40.79
C ARG A 542 42.75 24.62 -40.40
#